data_AF-A0A5Q4GC03-F1
#
_entry.id   AF-A0A5Q4GC03-F1
#
_cell.length_a   1.000
_cell.length_b   1.000
_cell.length_c   1.000
_cell.angle_alpha   90.00
_cell.angle_beta   90.00
_cell.angle_gamma   90.00
#
_symmetry.space_group_name_H-M   'P 1'
#
loop_
_entity.id
_entity.type
_entity.pdbx_description
1 polymer ?
#
loop_
_entity_poly.entity_id
_entity_poly.type
_entity_poly.pdbx_seq_one_letter_code
_entity_poly.pdbx_strand_id
1 'polypeptide(L)'
;MGALSRAGARDRALAGRVVGVYASGGAPWHHLALAAAHGADVRPVRAEDVAAGRLDELDAFVVPGGGATAMAGMLAPLGVDGARRIRTWVGAGGTYVSSCAGSVLPLALGDEAAALLPTARCLRMVDVAMANPGDATLGGLASPGVGRITVRLDREHPFTQGRAELIDLVHYNGPLFDVAAASTGVRPFAWPVAATPDFTPAERFLTGPHPVDADTTLARCLARGASTGLEAQVGAGRALLFGSHPEFGLGPLLLGWGEGAALLVAALASCRAPARRASVAEHPGWSVRSEEPDATPPALAERSSAELRRAAARFDALSMRDAGGWLAPDHAASFHGRDARRAWREDCSAAARVALAAAEALDALAGSLSERDRGWLDDAPRDDQDFGAMGLRQLLARIHGMLAGAERTADEPPQRPAHAYDLFDRHPFHLAVGSYLSAAGLTSAALLITQVLAARHGTSTPAAEELLWLPAGTGHDEGAA
;
A
#
# COMPACT_ATOMS: atom_id res chain seq x y z
N MET A 1 -22.53 -16.95 -3.13
CA MET A 1 -22.30 -16.70 -4.57
C MET A 1 -22.19 -15.21 -4.81
N GLY A 2 -21.02 -14.80 -5.27
CA GLY A 2 -20.67 -13.43 -5.65
C GLY A 2 -19.20 -13.41 -6.07
N ALA A 3 -18.76 -14.47 -6.78
CA ALA A 3 -17.43 -14.47 -7.36
C ALA A 3 -17.42 -13.37 -8.42
N LEU A 4 -16.49 -12.41 -8.27
CA LEU A 4 -16.14 -11.44 -9.30
C LEU A 4 -15.75 -12.22 -10.57
N SER A 5 -16.74 -12.54 -11.42
CA SER A 5 -16.51 -13.26 -12.65
C SER A 5 -15.77 -12.35 -13.60
N ARG A 6 -14.62 -12.81 -14.11
CA ARG A 6 -13.71 -12.12 -15.04
C ARG A 6 -14.31 -11.66 -16.38
N ALA A 7 -15.63 -11.67 -16.57
CA ALA A 7 -16.25 -11.22 -17.81
C ALA A 7 -17.69 -10.74 -17.58
N GLY A 8 -17.92 -9.44 -17.73
CA GLY A 8 -19.27 -8.85 -17.79
C GLY A 8 -19.39 -7.55 -17.02
N ALA A 9 -18.94 -6.45 -17.63
CA ALA A 9 -18.85 -5.10 -17.06
C ALA A 9 -17.92 -4.98 -15.85
N ARG A 10 -16.69 -4.47 -16.07
CA ARG A 10 -15.84 -3.97 -14.98
C ARG A 10 -16.70 -3.09 -14.10
N ASP A 11 -16.92 -3.50 -12.85
CA ASP A 11 -17.76 -2.76 -11.92
C ASP A 11 -17.22 -1.33 -11.81
N ARG A 12 -17.94 -0.37 -12.41
CA ARG A 12 -17.57 1.04 -12.39
C ARG A 12 -18.11 1.73 -11.15
N ALA A 13 -18.03 1.05 -9.99
CA ALA A 13 -18.51 1.53 -8.70
C ALA A 13 -18.01 2.93 -8.32
N LEU A 14 -16.86 3.34 -8.87
CA LEU A 14 -16.25 4.65 -8.63
C LEU A 14 -16.33 5.60 -9.84
N ALA A 15 -17.12 5.29 -10.87
CA ALA A 15 -17.32 6.19 -12.01
C ALA A 15 -17.79 7.57 -11.56
N GLY A 16 -17.14 8.60 -12.09
CA GLY A 16 -17.43 10.00 -11.77
C GLY A 16 -16.85 10.49 -10.44
N ARG A 17 -16.16 9.63 -9.69
CA ARG A 17 -15.46 10.01 -8.46
C ARG A 17 -14.05 10.51 -8.74
N VAL A 18 -13.59 11.47 -7.95
CA VAL A 18 -12.20 11.94 -7.91
C VAL A 18 -11.56 11.45 -6.61
N VAL A 19 -10.61 10.52 -6.72
CA VAL A 19 -9.92 9.94 -5.55
C VAL A 19 -8.48 10.42 -5.55
N GLY A 20 -8.12 11.21 -4.53
CA GLY A 20 -6.73 11.58 -4.31
C GLY A 20 -6.04 10.58 -3.39
N VAL A 21 -4.81 10.20 -3.71
CA VAL A 21 -3.96 9.34 -2.86
C VAL A 21 -2.70 10.11 -2.50
N TYR A 22 -2.40 10.23 -1.21
CA TYR A 22 -1.19 10.91 -0.74
C TYR A 22 0.06 10.27 -1.34
N ALA A 23 0.90 11.12 -1.94
CA ALA A 23 1.98 10.72 -2.85
C ALA A 23 3.35 11.26 -2.46
N SER A 24 3.46 12.10 -1.43
CA SER A 24 4.76 12.57 -0.94
C SER A 24 5.45 11.59 0.02
N GLY A 25 4.80 10.48 0.37
CA GLY A 25 5.44 9.37 1.09
C GLY A 25 4.56 8.12 1.09
N GLY A 26 5.14 6.97 1.42
CA GLY A 26 4.43 5.70 1.51
C GLY A 26 4.32 4.91 0.21
N ALA A 27 3.30 4.05 0.08
CA ALA A 27 3.06 3.21 -1.10
C ALA A 27 1.67 3.46 -1.73
N PRO A 28 1.53 4.44 -2.64
CA PRO A 28 0.23 4.87 -3.15
C PRO A 28 -0.35 3.97 -4.26
N TRP A 29 0.46 3.11 -4.87
CA TRP A 29 0.17 2.50 -6.17
C TRP A 29 -1.03 1.55 -6.19
N HIS A 30 -1.19 0.72 -5.16
CA HIS A 30 -2.33 -0.19 -5.06
C HIS A 30 -3.65 0.58 -4.97
N HIS A 31 -3.70 1.64 -4.15
CA HIS A 31 -4.88 2.51 -4.03
C HIS A 31 -5.21 3.19 -5.36
N LEU A 32 -4.21 3.78 -6.03
CA LEU A 32 -4.37 4.46 -7.31
C LEU A 32 -4.89 3.50 -8.40
N ALA A 33 -4.25 2.34 -8.55
CA ALA A 33 -4.63 1.38 -9.59
C ALA A 33 -5.98 0.73 -9.33
N LEU A 34 -6.29 0.38 -8.07
CA LEU A 34 -7.58 -0.21 -7.72
C LEU A 34 -8.71 0.79 -7.98
N ALA A 35 -8.58 2.03 -7.52
CA ALA A 35 -9.59 3.06 -7.75
C ALA A 35 -9.78 3.35 -9.25
N ALA A 36 -8.69 3.45 -10.02
CA ALA A 36 -8.75 3.65 -11.47
C ALA A 36 -9.42 2.47 -12.19
N ALA A 37 -9.12 1.23 -11.80
CA ALA A 37 -9.74 0.03 -12.36
C ALA A 37 -11.27 -0.01 -12.15
N HIS A 38 -11.76 0.62 -11.08
CA HIS A 38 -13.19 0.81 -10.79
C HIS A 38 -13.77 2.14 -11.31
N GLY A 39 -13.03 2.85 -12.15
CA GLY A 39 -13.53 3.98 -12.92
C GLY A 39 -13.39 5.36 -12.27
N ALA A 40 -12.68 5.48 -11.15
CA ALA A 40 -12.37 6.79 -10.56
C ALA A 40 -11.33 7.57 -11.39
N ASP A 41 -11.42 8.90 -11.35
CA ASP A 41 -10.35 9.80 -11.73
C ASP A 41 -9.37 9.93 -10.56
N VAL A 42 -8.22 9.27 -10.68
CA VAL A 42 -7.24 9.16 -9.59
C VAL A 42 -6.16 10.22 -9.67
N ARG A 43 -5.78 10.78 -8.52
CA ARG A 43 -4.78 11.85 -8.41
C ARG A 43 -3.69 11.49 -7.40
N PRO A 44 -2.41 11.42 -7.79
CA PRO A 44 -1.31 11.46 -6.83
C PRO A 44 -1.28 12.85 -6.18
N VAL A 45 -1.57 12.93 -4.88
CA VAL A 45 -1.68 14.18 -4.12
C VAL A 45 -0.40 14.42 -3.34
N ARG A 46 0.33 15.50 -3.66
CA ARG A 46 1.55 15.83 -2.94
C ARG A 46 1.33 16.83 -1.83
N ALA A 47 2.33 16.99 -0.97
CA ALA A 47 2.34 17.99 0.08
C ALA A 47 2.13 19.41 -0.46
N GLU A 48 2.71 19.75 -1.63
CA GLU A 48 2.46 21.03 -2.29
C GLU A 48 0.98 21.20 -2.73
N ASP A 49 0.30 20.13 -3.13
CA ASP A 49 -1.12 20.18 -3.49
C ASP A 49 -2.00 20.36 -2.24
N VAL A 50 -1.64 19.73 -1.13
CA VAL A 50 -2.29 19.95 0.18
C VAL A 50 -2.10 21.41 0.62
N ALA A 51 -0.89 21.94 0.51
CA ALA A 51 -0.58 23.33 0.85
C ALA A 51 -1.37 24.32 -0.02
N ALA A 52 -1.57 23.99 -1.29
CA ALA A 52 -2.38 24.76 -2.23
C ALA A 52 -3.90 24.63 -2.02
N GLY A 53 -4.36 23.81 -1.06
CA GLY A 53 -5.79 23.66 -0.73
C GLY A 53 -6.57 22.76 -1.70
N ARG A 54 -5.89 21.93 -2.47
CA ARG A 54 -6.49 21.15 -3.57
C ARG A 54 -7.26 19.92 -3.13
N LEU A 55 -7.32 19.66 -1.82
CA LEU A 55 -8.18 18.64 -1.25
C LEU A 55 -9.67 18.92 -1.53
N ASP A 56 -10.05 20.20 -1.72
CA ASP A 56 -11.40 20.62 -2.09
C ASP A 56 -11.85 20.09 -3.47
N GLU A 57 -10.91 19.61 -4.30
CA GLU A 57 -11.19 19.00 -5.61
C GLU A 57 -11.56 17.50 -5.51
N LEU A 58 -11.40 16.88 -4.33
CA LEU A 58 -11.47 15.43 -4.14
C LEU A 58 -12.79 14.99 -3.49
N ASP A 59 -13.30 13.83 -3.89
CA ASP A 59 -14.40 13.14 -3.19
C ASP A 59 -13.90 12.32 -1.99
N ALA A 60 -12.67 11.83 -2.08
CA ALA A 60 -11.98 11.12 -1.01
C ALA A 60 -10.47 11.36 -1.09
N PHE A 61 -9.83 11.42 0.08
CA PHE A 61 -8.39 11.51 0.22
C PHE A 61 -7.87 10.27 0.96
N VAL A 62 -7.07 9.47 0.26
CA VAL A 62 -6.50 8.23 0.76
C VAL A 62 -5.08 8.50 1.24
N VAL A 63 -4.74 8.04 2.45
CA VAL A 63 -3.37 8.07 2.98
C VAL A 63 -2.86 6.63 3.11
N PRO A 64 -1.84 6.22 2.34
CA PRO A 64 -1.42 4.83 2.24
C PRO A 64 -0.62 4.36 3.47
N GLY A 65 -0.14 3.12 3.44
CA GLY A 65 0.90 2.64 4.35
C GLY A 65 2.25 3.36 4.18
N GLY A 66 3.13 3.17 5.15
CA GLY A 66 4.39 3.93 5.31
C GLY A 66 5.49 3.58 4.31
N GLY A 67 6.49 4.47 4.20
CA GLY A 67 7.72 4.27 3.44
C GLY A 67 8.82 3.62 4.29
N ALA A 68 10.08 3.85 3.95
CA ALA A 68 11.21 3.30 4.72
C ALA A 68 11.30 3.86 6.14
N THR A 69 10.80 5.08 6.35
CA THR A 69 10.79 5.75 7.65
C THR A 69 9.39 5.81 8.28
N ALA A 70 8.51 4.91 7.84
CA ALA A 70 7.15 4.74 8.34
C ALA A 70 6.35 6.06 8.40
N MET A 71 5.76 6.39 9.55
CA MET A 71 4.96 7.62 9.73
C MET A 71 5.77 8.90 9.59
N ALA A 72 7.06 8.90 9.95
CA ALA A 72 7.89 10.10 9.93
C ALA A 72 8.07 10.61 8.50
N GLY A 73 8.37 9.73 7.55
CA GLY A 73 8.53 10.08 6.13
C GLY A 73 7.24 10.51 5.45
N MET A 74 6.08 10.11 5.98
CA MET A 74 4.78 10.61 5.50
C MET A 74 4.44 11.99 6.06
N LEU A 75 4.91 12.33 7.26
CA LEU A 75 4.62 13.61 7.91
C LEU A 75 5.62 14.70 7.55
N ALA A 76 6.88 14.33 7.26
CA ALA A 76 7.94 15.29 6.99
C ALA A 76 7.60 16.24 5.83
N PRO A 77 7.12 15.78 4.66
CA PRO A 77 6.75 16.68 3.57
C PRO A 77 5.53 17.54 3.87
N LEU A 78 4.57 17.03 4.65
CA LEU A 78 3.36 17.78 5.01
C LEU A 78 3.65 18.91 5.99
N GLY A 79 4.54 18.66 6.94
CA GLY A 79 4.73 19.52 8.10
C GLY A 79 3.45 19.76 8.90
N VAL A 80 3.54 20.66 9.87
CA VAL A 80 2.41 21.02 10.75
C VAL A 80 1.24 21.61 9.97
N ASP A 81 1.51 22.46 8.98
CA ASP A 81 0.45 23.15 8.24
C ASP A 81 -0.29 22.21 7.28
N GLY A 82 0.41 21.31 6.58
CA GLY A 82 -0.22 20.28 5.76
C GLY A 82 -1.12 19.36 6.60
N ALA A 83 -0.64 18.92 7.77
CA ALA A 83 -1.42 18.13 8.71
C ALA A 83 -2.70 18.85 9.16
N ARG A 84 -2.61 20.14 9.54
CA ARG A 84 -3.78 20.95 9.93
C ARG A 84 -4.77 21.14 8.78
N ARG A 85 -4.27 21.31 7.55
CA ARG A 85 -5.12 21.46 6.36
C ARG A 85 -5.93 20.20 6.08
N ILE A 86 -5.31 19.03 6.15
CA ILE A 86 -6.03 17.74 6.02
C ILE A 86 -7.10 17.64 7.10
N ARG A 87 -6.76 17.84 8.38
CA ARG A 87 -7.73 17.79 9.49
C ARG A 87 -8.90 18.77 9.28
N THR A 88 -8.60 19.99 8.84
CA THR A 88 -9.61 21.03 8.59
C THR A 88 -10.54 20.62 7.44
N TRP A 89 -9.99 20.11 6.35
CA TRP A 89 -10.76 19.62 5.20
C TRP A 89 -11.71 18.48 5.59
N VAL A 90 -11.22 17.48 6.36
CA VAL A 90 -12.07 16.41 6.88
C VAL A 90 -13.16 16.98 7.79
N GLY A 91 -12.80 17.86 8.74
CA GLY A 91 -13.76 18.50 9.64
C GLY A 91 -14.87 19.27 8.92
N ALA A 92 -14.59 19.78 7.72
CA ALA A 92 -15.54 20.52 6.88
C ALA A 92 -16.42 19.64 5.97
N GLY A 93 -16.26 18.31 6.00
CA GLY A 93 -17.06 17.38 5.18
C GLY A 93 -16.24 16.43 4.31
N GLY A 94 -14.92 16.54 4.29
CA GLY A 94 -14.04 15.63 3.55
C GLY A 94 -14.07 14.20 4.10
N THR A 95 -13.73 13.23 3.24
CA THR A 95 -13.55 11.83 3.65
C THR A 95 -12.08 11.43 3.61
N TYR A 96 -11.53 11.10 4.77
CA TYR A 96 -10.20 10.51 4.92
C TYR A 96 -10.31 9.00 4.89
N VAL A 97 -9.53 8.33 4.05
CA VAL A 97 -9.41 6.86 4.02
C VAL A 97 -7.95 6.50 4.22
N SER A 98 -7.62 5.42 4.91
CA SER A 98 -6.22 5.06 5.10
C SER A 98 -5.96 3.59 5.33
N SER A 99 -4.71 3.17 5.13
CA SER A 99 -4.20 1.85 5.53
C SER A 99 -2.92 1.98 6.37
N CYS A 100 -2.67 1.02 7.28
CA CYS A 100 -1.43 0.87 8.03
C CYS A 100 -0.92 2.18 8.67
N ALA A 101 0.25 2.68 8.28
CA ALA A 101 0.83 3.91 8.83
C ALA A 101 -0.10 5.11 8.68
N GLY A 102 -0.80 5.24 7.54
CA GLY A 102 -1.83 6.25 7.34
C GLY A 102 -2.94 6.17 8.38
N SER A 103 -3.28 4.98 8.87
CA SER A 103 -4.25 4.78 9.96
C SER A 103 -3.70 5.04 11.35
N VAL A 104 -2.38 5.14 11.54
CA VAL A 104 -1.75 5.58 12.80
C VAL A 104 -1.84 7.09 12.97
N LEU A 105 -1.60 7.83 11.87
CA LEU A 105 -1.53 9.30 11.87
C LEU A 105 -2.73 10.04 12.50
N PRO A 106 -4.00 9.61 12.30
CA PRO A 106 -5.16 10.29 12.87
C PRO A 106 -5.48 9.90 14.32
N LEU A 107 -4.76 8.95 14.93
CA LEU A 107 -5.09 8.41 16.25
C LEU A 107 -4.63 9.30 17.42
N ALA A 108 -5.15 8.97 18.61
CA ALA A 108 -4.63 9.47 19.87
C ALA A 108 -3.35 8.69 20.25
N LEU A 109 -2.19 9.17 19.80
CA LEU A 109 -0.91 8.57 20.16
C LEU A 109 -0.57 8.84 21.63
N GLY A 110 0.02 7.85 22.31
CA GLY A 110 0.56 8.01 23.67
C GLY A 110 1.76 8.97 23.70
N ASP A 111 2.11 9.48 24.89
CA ASP A 111 3.04 10.60 25.05
C ASP A 111 4.40 10.39 24.37
N GLU A 112 4.99 9.20 24.47
CA GLU A 112 6.28 8.87 23.84
C GLU A 112 6.19 8.90 22.30
N ALA A 113 5.21 8.20 21.71
CA ALA A 113 4.98 8.21 20.27
C ALA A 113 4.63 9.62 19.76
N ALA A 114 3.85 10.38 20.53
CA ALA A 114 3.48 11.74 20.22
C ALA A 114 4.66 12.72 20.30
N ALA A 115 5.68 12.43 21.12
CA ALA A 115 6.92 13.20 21.17
C ALA A 115 7.82 12.94 19.94
N LEU A 116 7.80 11.70 19.41
CA LEU A 116 8.52 11.32 18.19
C LEU A 116 7.86 11.88 16.92
N LEU A 117 6.52 11.99 16.93
CA LEU A 117 5.73 12.42 15.78
C LEU A 117 4.88 13.66 16.13
N PRO A 118 5.50 14.82 16.44
CA PRO A 118 4.77 16.01 16.89
C PRO A 118 3.77 16.51 15.85
N THR A 119 4.07 16.33 14.55
CA THR A 119 3.16 16.68 13.44
C THR A 119 1.87 15.87 13.45
N ALA A 120 1.89 14.61 13.92
CA ALA A 120 0.69 13.76 14.00
C ALA A 120 -0.37 14.37 14.93
N ARG A 121 0.04 15.10 15.98
CA ARG A 121 -0.87 15.80 16.89
C ARG A 121 -1.78 16.79 16.17
N CYS A 122 -1.29 17.41 15.10
CA CYS A 122 -2.06 18.34 14.27
C CYS A 122 -3.03 17.65 13.32
N LEU A 123 -2.82 16.36 13.06
CA LEU A 123 -3.67 15.52 12.21
C LEU A 123 -4.67 14.67 13.00
N ARG A 124 -4.55 14.61 14.34
CA ARG A 124 -5.45 13.82 15.19
C ARG A 124 -6.93 14.10 14.87
N MET A 125 -7.64 13.03 14.55
CA MET A 125 -9.05 13.02 14.16
C MET A 125 -9.86 12.03 15.01
N VAL A 126 -9.23 10.96 15.51
CA VAL A 126 -9.92 9.85 16.17
C VAL A 126 -9.38 9.67 17.58
N ASP A 127 -10.30 9.63 18.56
CA ASP A 127 -9.97 9.37 19.96
C ASP A 127 -10.01 7.87 20.27
N VAL A 128 -9.10 7.14 19.63
CA VAL A 128 -8.91 5.69 19.77
C VAL A 128 -7.42 5.44 19.91
N ALA A 129 -7.05 4.62 20.89
CA ALA A 129 -5.69 4.19 21.10
C ALA A 129 -5.35 2.96 20.24
N MET A 130 -4.05 2.73 20.01
CA MET A 130 -3.59 1.47 19.44
C MET A 130 -3.67 0.35 20.48
N ALA A 131 -4.14 -0.83 20.08
CA ALA A 131 -4.11 -2.03 20.89
C ALA A 131 -2.70 -2.65 20.97
N ASN A 132 -1.83 -2.32 20.02
CA ASN A 132 -0.43 -2.74 19.90
C ASN A 132 0.55 -1.55 19.97
N PRO A 133 0.59 -0.78 21.07
CA PRO A 133 1.63 0.22 21.25
C PRO A 133 3.00 -0.47 21.34
N GLY A 134 4.03 0.16 20.78
CA GLY A 134 5.40 -0.33 20.79
C GLY A 134 6.40 0.80 20.94
N ASP A 135 7.67 0.47 20.70
CA ASP A 135 8.76 1.43 20.78
C ASP A 135 8.84 2.34 19.53
N ALA A 136 9.88 3.18 19.51
CA ALA A 136 10.11 4.14 18.44
C ALA A 136 10.41 3.51 17.07
N THR A 137 10.78 2.23 16.99
CA THR A 137 11.30 1.58 15.77
C THR A 137 10.32 1.65 14.61
N LEU A 138 9.02 1.51 14.90
CA LEU A 138 7.94 1.71 13.93
C LEU A 138 7.04 2.88 14.36
N GLY A 139 7.64 3.95 14.89
CA GLY A 139 6.96 5.17 15.31
C GLY A 139 5.90 4.97 16.41
N GLY A 140 6.19 4.13 17.39
CA GLY A 140 5.32 3.86 18.54
C GLY A 140 4.41 2.64 18.38
N LEU A 141 4.61 1.85 17.34
CA LEU A 141 3.79 0.69 16.96
C LEU A 141 4.56 -0.61 17.19
N ALA A 142 3.99 -1.54 17.96
CA ALA A 142 4.52 -2.89 18.03
C ALA A 142 3.96 -3.69 16.85
N SER A 143 4.83 -4.18 15.97
CA SER A 143 4.38 -4.96 14.82
C SER A 143 3.63 -6.22 15.27
N PRO A 144 2.39 -6.45 14.80
CA PRO A 144 1.71 -7.74 14.99
C PRO A 144 2.30 -8.86 14.13
N GLY A 145 3.00 -8.51 13.06
CA GLY A 145 3.50 -9.42 12.03
C GLY A 145 3.14 -8.98 10.62
N VAL A 146 3.50 -9.84 9.66
CA VAL A 146 3.30 -9.65 8.22
C VAL A 146 2.75 -10.92 7.60
N GLY A 147 1.63 -10.80 6.89
CA GLY A 147 1.04 -11.88 6.11
C GLY A 147 -0.47 -11.83 6.05
N ARG A 148 -1.12 -12.97 5.87
CA ARG A 148 -2.58 -13.05 5.75
C ARG A 148 -3.25 -13.32 7.09
N ILE A 149 -4.30 -12.58 7.38
CA ILE A 149 -5.15 -12.78 8.55
C ILE A 149 -6.59 -12.96 8.10
N THR A 150 -7.35 -13.76 8.83
CA THR A 150 -8.80 -13.86 8.66
C THR A 150 -9.46 -12.80 9.53
N VAL A 151 -10.40 -12.07 8.93
CA VAL A 151 -11.07 -10.91 9.50
C VAL A 151 -12.57 -11.09 9.42
N ARG A 152 -13.25 -10.89 10.54
CA ARG A 152 -14.70 -10.84 10.62
C ARG A 152 -15.21 -9.44 10.37
N LEU A 153 -16.20 -9.28 9.50
CA LEU A 153 -16.84 -8.00 9.19
C LEU A 153 -18.13 -7.80 9.99
N ASP A 154 -18.44 -6.54 10.36
CA ASP A 154 -19.76 -6.15 10.85
C ASP A 154 -20.74 -6.22 9.68
N ARG A 155 -21.69 -7.16 9.67
CA ARG A 155 -22.64 -7.33 8.56
C ARG A 155 -23.65 -6.19 8.42
N GLU A 156 -23.79 -5.36 9.44
CA GLU A 156 -24.69 -4.21 9.45
C GLU A 156 -24.01 -2.93 8.96
N HIS A 157 -22.69 -2.94 8.71
CA HIS A 157 -21.98 -1.75 8.25
C HIS A 157 -22.29 -1.46 6.77
N PRO A 158 -22.60 -0.21 6.37
CA PRO A 158 -23.05 0.08 5.00
C PRO A 158 -22.16 -0.43 3.86
N PHE A 159 -20.83 -0.46 4.03
CA PHE A 159 -19.90 -0.92 2.98
C PHE A 159 -19.40 -2.37 3.13
N THR A 160 -19.87 -3.09 4.17
CA THR A 160 -19.65 -4.54 4.35
C THR A 160 -20.93 -5.34 4.05
N GLN A 161 -22.09 -4.67 3.92
CA GLN A 161 -23.35 -5.30 3.56
C GLN A 161 -23.24 -6.10 2.26
N GLY A 162 -23.79 -7.31 2.27
CA GLY A 162 -23.75 -8.23 1.12
C GLY A 162 -22.42 -8.96 0.92
N ARG A 163 -21.40 -8.72 1.76
CA ARG A 163 -20.11 -9.43 1.72
C ARG A 163 -20.12 -10.68 2.60
N ALA A 164 -19.13 -11.54 2.37
CA ALA A 164 -18.83 -12.64 3.27
C ALA A 164 -18.52 -12.09 4.67
N GLU A 165 -18.98 -12.82 5.70
CA GLU A 165 -18.73 -12.44 7.09
C GLU A 165 -17.26 -12.56 7.46
N LEU A 166 -16.59 -13.58 6.95
CA LEU A 166 -15.15 -13.79 7.09
C LEU A 166 -14.47 -13.55 5.75
N ILE A 167 -13.44 -12.71 5.76
CA ILE A 167 -12.58 -12.46 4.61
C ILE A 167 -11.12 -12.54 5.04
N ASP A 168 -10.23 -12.83 4.09
CA ASP A 168 -8.79 -12.70 4.31
C ASP A 168 -8.31 -11.31 3.89
N LEU A 169 -7.47 -10.71 4.72
CA LEU A 169 -6.76 -9.47 4.43
C LEU A 169 -5.25 -9.68 4.57
N VAL A 170 -4.47 -8.96 3.78
CA VAL A 170 -3.05 -8.78 4.08
C VAL A 170 -2.91 -7.81 5.25
N HIS A 171 -2.21 -8.23 6.28
CA HIS A 171 -1.75 -7.40 7.38
C HIS A 171 -0.24 -7.22 7.27
N TYR A 172 0.23 -5.97 7.31
CA TYR A 172 1.65 -5.65 7.18
C TYR A 172 2.00 -4.59 8.23
N ASN A 173 2.35 -5.04 9.44
CA ASN A 173 2.75 -4.20 10.58
C ASN A 173 1.74 -3.14 11.05
N GLY A 174 0.51 -3.11 10.57
CA GLY A 174 -0.37 -1.99 10.81
C GLY A 174 -0.96 -1.91 12.23
N PRO A 175 -1.62 -0.80 12.59
CA PRO A 175 -2.25 -0.65 13.89
C PRO A 175 -3.45 -1.58 14.02
N LEU A 176 -3.64 -2.13 15.21
CA LEU A 176 -4.91 -2.64 15.67
C LEU A 176 -5.48 -1.63 16.66
N PHE A 177 -6.79 -1.46 16.67
CA PHE A 177 -7.47 -0.38 17.38
C PHE A 177 -8.10 -0.92 18.66
N ASP A 178 -7.83 -0.26 19.79
CA ASP A 178 -8.53 -0.54 21.05
C ASP A 178 -9.88 0.19 21.06
N VAL A 179 -10.94 -0.57 20.79
CA VAL A 179 -12.29 -0.04 20.64
C VAL A 179 -13.15 -0.20 21.88
N ALA A 180 -12.60 -0.75 22.98
CA ALA A 180 -13.35 -0.97 24.21
C ALA A 180 -13.81 0.34 24.87
N ALA A 181 -13.00 1.40 24.72
CA ALA A 181 -13.27 2.74 25.25
C ALA A 181 -13.57 3.78 24.16
N ALA A 182 -13.94 3.34 22.96
CA ALA A 182 -14.18 4.25 21.84
C ALA A 182 -15.32 5.24 22.14
N SER A 183 -15.11 6.51 21.79
CA SER A 183 -16.09 7.58 22.02
C SER A 183 -17.33 7.45 21.11
N THR A 184 -18.40 8.16 21.47
CA THR A 184 -19.60 8.27 20.63
C THR A 184 -19.24 8.83 19.26
N GLY A 185 -19.50 8.08 18.18
CA GLY A 185 -19.17 8.47 16.81
C GLY A 185 -18.04 7.66 16.17
N VAL A 186 -17.45 6.71 16.90
CA VAL A 186 -16.57 5.67 16.35
C VAL A 186 -17.37 4.38 16.19
N ARG A 187 -17.31 3.77 15.00
CA ARG A 187 -17.94 2.49 14.67
C ARG A 187 -16.89 1.51 14.13
N PRO A 188 -16.44 0.51 14.92
CA PRO A 188 -15.63 -0.57 14.37
C PRO A 188 -16.44 -1.42 13.39
N PHE A 189 -15.78 -1.94 12.35
CA PHE A 189 -16.44 -2.74 11.32
C PHE A 189 -15.68 -4.00 10.88
N ALA A 190 -14.46 -4.21 11.37
CA ALA A 190 -13.64 -5.36 10.98
C ALA A 190 -12.73 -5.81 12.13
N TRP A 191 -12.75 -7.09 12.49
CA TRP A 191 -11.96 -7.65 13.60
C TRP A 191 -11.09 -8.82 13.11
N PRO A 192 -9.76 -8.79 13.33
CA PRO A 192 -8.94 -9.99 13.15
C PRO A 192 -9.45 -11.10 14.07
N VAL A 193 -9.62 -12.30 13.54
CA VAL A 193 -10.08 -13.48 14.31
C VAL A 193 -9.08 -14.62 14.29
N ALA A 194 -8.19 -14.68 13.30
CA ALA A 194 -7.11 -15.66 13.24
C ALA A 194 -5.96 -15.20 12.33
N ALA A 195 -4.75 -15.68 12.62
CA ALA A 195 -3.67 -15.73 11.65
C ALA A 195 -3.85 -16.95 10.74
N THR A 196 -3.54 -16.82 9.45
CA THR A 196 -3.51 -17.98 8.53
C THR A 196 -2.10 -18.58 8.50
N PRO A 197 -1.89 -19.74 7.83
CA PRO A 197 -0.54 -20.27 7.61
C PRO A 197 0.39 -19.33 6.84
N ASP A 198 -0.17 -18.40 6.06
CA ASP A 198 0.56 -17.38 5.30
C ASP A 198 0.84 -16.12 6.14
N PHE A 199 0.86 -16.24 7.48
CA PHE A 199 1.19 -15.16 8.42
C PHE A 199 2.49 -15.45 9.18
N THR A 200 3.39 -14.47 9.20
CA THR A 200 4.55 -14.50 10.10
C THR A 200 4.35 -13.46 11.21
N PRO A 201 4.19 -13.87 12.49
CA PRO A 201 4.19 -12.92 13.60
C PRO A 201 5.57 -12.29 13.79
N ALA A 202 5.61 -11.03 14.26
CA ALA A 202 6.84 -10.25 14.32
C ALA A 202 7.94 -10.89 15.18
N GLU A 203 7.53 -11.56 16.26
CA GLU A 203 8.42 -12.29 17.17
C GLU A 203 9.12 -13.49 16.50
N ARG A 204 8.69 -13.86 15.28
CA ARG A 204 9.21 -14.98 14.49
C ARG A 204 9.80 -14.56 13.14
N PHE A 205 10.00 -13.25 12.90
CA PHE A 205 10.63 -12.79 11.66
C PHE A 205 12.07 -13.31 11.52
N LEU A 206 12.84 -13.29 12.60
CA LEU A 206 14.19 -13.86 12.67
C LEU A 206 14.21 -14.98 13.69
N THR A 207 14.99 -16.03 13.45
CA THR A 207 15.28 -17.04 14.48
C THR A 207 16.13 -16.41 15.59
N GLY A 208 15.49 -16.11 16.71
CA GLY A 208 16.11 -15.55 17.91
C GLY A 208 15.79 -16.39 19.15
N PRO A 209 16.33 -16.03 20.33
CA PRO A 209 16.12 -16.76 21.59
C PRO A 209 14.70 -16.58 22.17
N HIS A 210 13.74 -16.05 21.40
CA HIS A 210 12.38 -15.86 21.88
C HIS A 210 11.73 -17.22 22.15
N PRO A 211 11.13 -17.43 23.34
CA PRO A 211 10.39 -18.65 23.62
C PRO A 211 9.30 -18.82 22.56
N VAL A 212 9.28 -19.98 21.91
CA VAL A 212 8.27 -20.33 20.88
C VAL A 212 6.84 -20.24 21.45
N ASP A 213 6.73 -20.37 22.78
CA ASP A 213 5.50 -20.42 23.57
C ASP A 213 5.01 -19.05 24.09
N ALA A 214 5.70 -17.94 23.80
CA ALA A 214 5.23 -16.62 24.20
C ALA A 214 4.06 -16.16 23.31
N ASP A 215 3.01 -15.58 23.91
CA ASP A 215 1.89 -14.97 23.17
C ASP A 215 2.42 -13.89 22.23
N THR A 216 2.09 -14.01 20.93
CA THR A 216 2.49 -13.02 19.92
C THR A 216 1.71 -11.72 20.10
N THR A 217 2.25 -10.61 19.58
CA THR A 217 1.58 -9.31 19.61
C THR A 217 0.20 -9.38 18.95
N LEU A 218 0.07 -10.10 17.83
CA LEU A 218 -1.23 -10.37 17.22
C LEU A 218 -2.16 -11.11 18.20
N ALA A 219 -1.74 -12.25 18.77
CA ALA A 219 -2.57 -13.04 19.68
C ALA A 219 -3.10 -12.22 20.88
N ARG A 220 -2.25 -11.38 21.48
CA ARG A 220 -2.65 -10.47 22.58
C ARG A 220 -3.72 -9.47 22.13
N CYS A 221 -3.63 -8.94 20.90
CA CYS A 221 -4.63 -8.03 20.35
C CYS A 221 -5.96 -8.73 20.06
N LEU A 222 -5.94 -9.96 19.52
CA LEU A 222 -7.16 -10.75 19.31
C LEU A 222 -7.88 -11.03 20.63
N ALA A 223 -7.15 -11.44 21.67
CA ALA A 223 -7.71 -11.71 22.99
C ALA A 223 -8.40 -10.48 23.62
N ARG A 224 -7.94 -9.27 23.26
CA ARG A 224 -8.55 -7.99 23.69
C ARG A 224 -9.73 -7.54 22.81
N GLY A 225 -10.06 -8.27 21.75
CA GLY A 225 -11.10 -7.87 20.80
C GLY A 225 -10.73 -6.62 19.98
N ALA A 226 -9.44 -6.40 19.74
CA ALA A 226 -8.99 -5.25 18.95
C ALA A 226 -9.58 -5.28 17.54
N SER A 227 -9.88 -4.10 16.99
CA SER A 227 -10.39 -3.95 15.63
C SER A 227 -9.24 -3.71 14.64
N THR A 228 -9.40 -4.11 13.38
CA THR A 228 -8.54 -3.69 12.26
C THR A 228 -9.24 -2.70 11.32
N GLY A 229 -10.50 -2.34 11.57
CA GLY A 229 -11.24 -1.39 10.74
C GLY A 229 -12.21 -0.55 11.56
N LEU A 230 -12.16 0.77 11.42
CA LEU A 230 -13.10 1.68 12.06
C LEU A 230 -13.53 2.83 11.16
N GLU A 231 -14.76 3.28 11.33
CA GLU A 231 -15.27 4.55 10.84
C GLU A 231 -15.37 5.52 12.04
N ALA A 232 -14.96 6.77 11.86
CA ALA A 232 -15.09 7.81 12.87
C ALA A 232 -15.68 9.09 12.25
N GLN A 233 -16.68 9.66 12.91
CA GLN A 233 -17.22 10.97 12.56
C GLN A 233 -16.23 12.08 12.97
N VAL A 234 -15.94 13.01 12.05
CA VAL A 234 -14.99 14.12 12.28
C VAL A 234 -15.62 15.41 11.80
N GLY A 235 -16.21 16.18 12.73
CA GLY A 235 -16.99 17.37 12.36
C GLY A 235 -18.13 17.00 11.41
N ALA A 236 -18.15 17.60 10.22
CA ALA A 236 -19.11 17.27 9.16
C ALA A 236 -18.65 16.11 8.24
N GLY A 237 -17.37 15.73 8.29
CA GLY A 237 -16.80 14.65 7.50
C GLY A 237 -16.51 13.41 8.32
N ARG A 238 -15.62 12.54 7.82
CA ARG A 238 -15.33 11.25 8.45
C ARG A 238 -13.94 10.71 8.11
N ALA A 239 -13.47 9.80 8.96
CA ALA A 239 -12.27 9.02 8.75
C ALA A 239 -12.61 7.52 8.70
N LEU A 240 -12.16 6.82 7.65
CA LEU A 240 -12.22 5.37 7.48
C LEU A 240 -10.80 4.82 7.60
N LEU A 241 -10.53 4.10 8.69
CA LEU A 241 -9.19 3.61 9.00
C LEU A 241 -9.13 2.10 8.84
N PHE A 242 -8.12 1.62 8.12
CA PHE A 242 -7.80 0.21 8.00
C PHE A 242 -6.42 -0.04 8.61
N GLY A 243 -6.38 -0.77 9.71
CA GLY A 243 -5.13 -1.28 10.26
C GLY A 243 -4.38 -2.18 9.28
N SER A 244 -5.12 -3.05 8.61
CA SER A 244 -4.63 -3.94 7.57
C SER A 244 -4.65 -3.26 6.19
N HIS A 245 -4.19 -3.96 5.16
CA HIS A 245 -4.10 -3.47 3.79
C HIS A 245 -5.18 -4.10 2.90
N PRO A 246 -6.41 -3.53 2.87
CA PRO A 246 -7.43 -4.01 1.95
C PRO A 246 -7.06 -3.77 0.47
N GLU A 247 -6.15 -2.85 0.18
CA GLU A 247 -5.66 -2.55 -1.17
C GLU A 247 -4.69 -3.61 -1.72
N PHE A 248 -4.09 -4.42 -0.84
CA PHE A 248 -3.18 -5.48 -1.23
C PHE A 248 -3.95 -6.73 -1.63
N GLY A 249 -3.49 -7.36 -2.69
CA GLY A 249 -3.96 -8.68 -3.11
C GLY A 249 -3.32 -9.80 -2.30
N LEU A 250 -3.92 -10.99 -2.40
CA LEU A 250 -3.52 -12.19 -1.64
C LEU A 250 -2.48 -13.05 -2.36
N GLY A 251 -2.10 -12.66 -3.58
CA GLY A 251 -1.12 -13.34 -4.42
C GLY A 251 0.31 -12.82 -4.25
N PRO A 252 1.25 -13.35 -5.07
CA PRO A 252 2.64 -12.93 -5.06
C PRO A 252 2.80 -11.43 -5.26
N LEU A 253 3.76 -10.84 -4.55
CA LEU A 253 4.06 -9.41 -4.59
C LEU A 253 2.83 -8.52 -4.30
N LEU A 254 1.91 -9.02 -3.48
CA LEU A 254 0.69 -8.33 -3.06
C LEU A 254 -0.27 -8.01 -4.22
N LEU A 255 -0.12 -8.72 -5.35
CA LEU A 255 -1.08 -8.70 -6.46
C LEU A 255 -2.21 -9.72 -6.20
N GLY A 256 -3.18 -9.84 -7.10
CA GLY A 256 -4.34 -10.72 -6.91
C GLY A 256 -5.34 -10.13 -5.91
N TRP A 257 -5.95 -9.02 -6.27
CA TRP A 257 -7.06 -8.40 -5.57
C TRP A 257 -8.24 -9.36 -5.40
N GLY A 258 -8.86 -9.30 -4.22
CA GLY A 258 -9.99 -10.14 -3.81
C GLY A 258 -10.94 -9.36 -2.89
N GLU A 259 -11.49 -10.03 -1.88
CA GLU A 259 -12.52 -9.47 -1.00
C GLU A 259 -12.09 -8.21 -0.24
N GLY A 260 -10.81 -8.13 0.18
CA GLY A 260 -10.26 -6.92 0.80
C GLY A 260 -10.30 -5.72 -0.15
N ALA A 261 -9.91 -5.90 -1.40
CA ALA A 261 -9.93 -4.84 -2.40
C ALA A 261 -11.37 -4.40 -2.68
N ALA A 262 -12.29 -5.35 -2.78
CA ALA A 262 -13.70 -5.06 -2.95
C ALA A 262 -14.26 -4.28 -1.74
N LEU A 263 -13.87 -4.62 -0.50
CA LEU A 263 -14.22 -3.86 0.70
C LEU A 263 -13.74 -2.40 0.62
N LEU A 264 -12.50 -2.15 0.21
CA LEU A 264 -11.98 -0.79 0.02
C LEU A 264 -12.76 -0.02 -1.06
N VAL A 265 -13.09 -0.67 -2.17
CA VAL A 265 -13.90 -0.07 -3.24
C VAL A 265 -15.29 0.33 -2.74
N ALA A 266 -15.95 -0.52 -1.96
CA ALA A 266 -17.24 -0.17 -1.35
C ALA A 266 -17.12 0.97 -0.34
N ALA A 267 -16.05 1.00 0.46
CA ALA A 267 -15.76 2.11 1.35
C ALA A 267 -15.61 3.43 0.58
N LEU A 268 -14.84 3.44 -0.50
CA LEU A 268 -14.67 4.61 -1.39
C LEU A 268 -15.97 5.00 -2.09
N ALA A 269 -16.78 4.04 -2.55
CA ALA A 269 -18.07 4.31 -3.21
C ALA A 269 -19.08 4.96 -2.24
N SER A 270 -19.00 4.61 -0.95
CA SER A 270 -19.84 5.19 0.10
C SER A 270 -19.51 6.67 0.42
N CYS A 271 -18.37 7.19 -0.06
CA CYS A 271 -17.95 8.56 0.19
C CYS A 271 -18.92 9.56 -0.42
N ARG A 272 -19.37 10.52 0.40
CA ARG A 272 -20.16 11.65 -0.08
C ARG A 272 -19.20 12.61 -0.79
N ALA A 273 -19.57 13.00 -2.00
CA ALA A 273 -18.89 14.11 -2.66
C ALA A 273 -19.10 15.37 -1.78
N PRO A 274 -18.04 16.11 -1.41
CA PRO A 274 -18.22 17.40 -0.78
C PRO A 274 -19.02 18.31 -1.73
N ALA A 275 -19.81 19.24 -1.17
CA ALA A 275 -20.49 20.24 -1.98
C ALA A 275 -19.43 21.03 -2.75
N ARG A 276 -19.27 20.72 -4.04
CA ARG A 276 -18.25 21.36 -4.89
C ARG A 276 -18.43 22.86 -4.80
N ARG A 277 -17.45 23.57 -4.22
CA ARG A 277 -17.45 25.03 -4.27
C ARG A 277 -17.34 25.43 -5.73
N ALA A 278 -18.39 26.09 -6.22
CA ALA A 278 -18.49 26.59 -7.58
C ALA A 278 -17.55 27.80 -7.79
N SER A 279 -16.24 27.60 -7.67
CA SER A 279 -15.21 28.39 -8.34
C SER A 279 -13.84 27.78 -8.00
N VAL A 280 -13.40 26.80 -8.78
CA VAL A 280 -11.97 26.53 -8.89
C VAL A 280 -11.54 27.18 -10.20
N ALA A 281 -11.28 28.48 -10.12
CA ALA A 281 -10.68 29.23 -11.21
C ALA A 281 -9.26 28.67 -11.45
N GLU A 282 -8.96 28.35 -12.71
CA GLU A 282 -7.62 28.23 -13.30
C GLU A 282 -6.49 27.80 -12.35
N HIS A 283 -6.63 26.66 -11.67
CA HIS A 283 -5.45 26.04 -11.09
C HIS A 283 -4.64 25.39 -12.22
N PRO A 284 -3.31 25.60 -12.29
CA PRO A 284 -2.45 24.78 -13.14
C PRO A 284 -2.68 23.31 -12.79
N GLY A 285 -2.40 22.41 -13.74
CA GLY A 285 -2.51 20.97 -13.51
C GLY A 285 -1.78 20.53 -12.24
N TRP A 286 -2.14 19.37 -11.70
CA TRP A 286 -1.43 18.76 -10.57
C TRP A 286 0.07 18.78 -10.78
N SER A 287 0.83 19.07 -9.71
CA SER A 287 2.27 19.29 -9.78
C SER A 287 2.96 18.14 -10.54
N VAL A 288 3.86 18.43 -11.48
CA VAL A 288 4.69 17.42 -12.17
C VAL A 288 6.08 18.02 -12.33
N ARG A 289 7.13 17.26 -12.00
CA ARG A 289 8.54 17.63 -12.21
C ARG A 289 9.15 16.70 -13.25
N SER A 290 9.05 17.05 -14.53
CA SER A 290 9.64 16.27 -15.62
C SER A 290 11.15 16.49 -15.67
N GLU A 291 11.93 15.41 -15.70
CA GLU A 291 13.39 15.45 -15.91
C GLU A 291 13.76 15.35 -17.40
N GLU A 292 12.85 14.85 -18.23
CA GLU A 292 12.99 14.78 -19.69
C GLU A 292 11.81 15.49 -20.38
N PRO A 293 11.69 16.83 -20.23
CA PRO A 293 10.54 17.58 -20.75
C PRO A 293 10.39 17.48 -22.27
N ASP A 294 11.51 17.30 -22.99
CA ASP A 294 11.54 17.19 -24.45
C ASP A 294 11.17 15.78 -24.97
N ALA A 295 11.17 14.76 -24.10
CA ALA A 295 10.79 13.41 -24.49
C ALA A 295 9.27 13.28 -24.62
N THR A 296 8.81 12.62 -25.68
CA THR A 296 7.38 12.35 -25.85
C THR A 296 6.92 11.19 -24.94
N PRO A 297 5.66 11.20 -24.47
CA PRO A 297 5.10 10.10 -23.67
C PRO A 297 5.23 8.71 -24.32
N PRO A 298 4.99 8.52 -25.65
CA PRO A 298 5.26 7.23 -26.29
C PRO A 298 6.73 6.81 -26.21
N ALA A 299 7.67 7.73 -26.38
CA ALA A 299 9.10 7.42 -26.30
C ALA A 299 9.55 7.08 -24.87
N LEU A 300 8.98 7.76 -23.86
CA LEU A 300 9.20 7.42 -22.45
C LEU A 300 8.66 6.01 -22.12
N ALA A 301 7.50 5.66 -22.67
CA ALA A 301 6.88 4.36 -22.51
C ALA A 301 7.71 3.24 -23.16
N GLU A 302 8.17 3.44 -24.40
CA GLU A 302 9.05 2.48 -25.11
C GLU A 302 10.34 2.21 -24.33
N ARG A 303 11.01 3.27 -23.83
CA ARG A 303 12.21 3.12 -22.98
C ARG A 303 11.90 2.38 -21.69
N SER A 304 10.81 2.74 -21.01
CA SER A 304 10.39 2.09 -19.76
C SER A 304 10.07 0.60 -19.97
N SER A 305 9.47 0.26 -21.11
CA SER A 305 9.19 -1.12 -21.52
C SER A 305 10.47 -1.93 -21.74
N ALA A 306 11.50 -1.33 -22.35
CA ALA A 306 12.82 -1.96 -22.48
C ALA A 306 13.50 -2.18 -21.11
N GLU A 307 13.46 -1.20 -20.21
CA GLU A 307 14.03 -1.34 -18.87
C GLU A 307 13.29 -2.40 -18.02
N LEU A 308 11.96 -2.50 -18.13
CA LEU A 308 11.19 -3.57 -17.49
C LEU A 308 11.66 -4.96 -17.94
N ARG A 309 11.92 -5.17 -19.23
CA ARG A 309 12.49 -6.44 -19.73
C ARG A 309 13.89 -6.71 -19.20
N ARG A 310 14.71 -5.68 -19.05
CA ARG A 310 16.03 -5.83 -18.40
C ARG A 310 15.90 -6.21 -16.94
N ALA A 311 14.98 -5.58 -16.20
CA ALA A 311 14.69 -5.94 -14.82
C ALA A 311 14.22 -7.40 -14.71
N ALA A 312 13.34 -7.85 -15.61
CA ALA A 312 12.88 -9.23 -15.65
C ALA A 312 14.03 -10.24 -15.76
N ALA A 313 14.95 -10.04 -16.71
CA ALA A 313 16.11 -10.90 -16.89
C ALA A 313 17.03 -10.94 -15.65
N ARG A 314 17.15 -9.82 -14.93
CA ARG A 314 17.94 -9.75 -13.69
C ARG A 314 17.27 -10.48 -12.54
N PHE A 315 15.95 -10.36 -12.39
CA PHE A 315 15.20 -11.15 -11.41
C PHE A 315 15.31 -12.65 -11.67
N ASP A 316 15.21 -13.09 -12.93
CA ASP A 316 15.40 -14.49 -13.30
C ASP A 316 16.80 -14.98 -12.89
N ALA A 317 17.84 -14.20 -13.20
CA ALA A 317 19.20 -14.53 -12.78
C ALA A 317 19.36 -14.59 -11.25
N LEU A 318 18.79 -13.63 -10.51
CA LEU A 318 18.82 -13.60 -9.05
C LEU A 318 18.06 -14.77 -8.43
N SER A 319 16.93 -15.21 -9.01
CA SER A 319 16.14 -16.32 -8.48
C SER A 319 16.96 -17.62 -8.33
N MET A 320 18.02 -17.76 -9.12
CA MET A 320 18.95 -18.89 -9.09
C MET A 320 20.12 -18.72 -8.10
N ARG A 321 20.33 -17.51 -7.55
CA ARG A 321 21.42 -17.20 -6.60
C ARG A 321 20.95 -17.33 -5.15
N ASP A 322 20.51 -18.52 -4.74
CA ASP A 322 20.04 -18.76 -3.37
C ASP A 322 21.11 -19.37 -2.44
N ALA A 323 22.26 -19.81 -2.94
CA ALA A 323 23.25 -20.58 -2.15
C ALA A 323 23.94 -19.81 -1.00
N GLY A 324 23.71 -18.50 -0.86
CA GLY A 324 24.35 -17.68 0.18
C GLY A 324 23.81 -17.91 1.60
N GLY A 325 24.68 -17.68 2.60
CA GLY A 325 24.31 -17.71 4.03
C GLY A 325 23.44 -16.54 4.48
N TRP A 326 23.36 -15.46 3.68
CA TRP A 326 22.52 -14.30 3.94
C TRP A 326 21.01 -14.58 3.83
N LEU A 327 20.61 -15.76 3.35
CA LEU A 327 19.22 -16.25 3.39
C LEU A 327 18.93 -17.15 4.61
N ALA A 328 19.90 -17.34 5.50
CA ALA A 328 19.68 -18.16 6.69
C ALA A 328 18.64 -17.51 7.62
N PRO A 329 17.88 -18.31 8.41
CA PRO A 329 16.80 -17.80 9.26
C PRO A 329 17.20 -16.76 10.32
N ASP A 330 18.49 -16.64 10.65
CA ASP A 330 19.04 -15.65 11.58
C ASP A 330 19.65 -14.42 10.87
N HIS A 331 19.72 -14.45 9.53
CA HIS A 331 20.29 -13.38 8.69
C HIS A 331 19.24 -12.66 7.85
N ALA A 332 18.16 -13.34 7.45
CA ALA A 332 17.07 -12.74 6.69
C ALA A 332 15.71 -13.03 7.30
N ALA A 333 14.85 -12.02 7.25
CA ALA A 333 13.51 -12.09 7.80
C ALA A 333 12.60 -13.03 6.99
N SER A 334 11.73 -13.75 7.72
CA SER A 334 10.62 -14.51 7.16
C SER A 334 9.36 -13.64 7.14
N PHE A 335 8.62 -13.63 6.03
CA PHE A 335 7.39 -12.85 5.88
C PHE A 335 6.33 -13.69 5.17
N HIS A 336 5.05 -13.37 5.39
CA HIS A 336 3.94 -14.05 4.71
C HIS A 336 3.94 -15.58 4.90
N GLY A 337 4.33 -16.07 6.09
CA GLY A 337 4.43 -17.50 6.38
C GLY A 337 5.54 -18.25 5.62
N ARG A 338 6.44 -17.52 4.95
CA ARG A 338 7.52 -18.08 4.12
C ARG A 338 8.88 -17.69 4.69
N ASP A 339 9.81 -18.66 4.68
CA ASP A 339 11.21 -18.39 4.95
C ASP A 339 11.85 -17.54 3.84
N ALA A 340 12.95 -16.88 4.16
CA ALA A 340 13.62 -15.95 3.25
C ALA A 340 14.07 -16.61 1.94
N ARG A 341 14.53 -17.87 1.97
CA ARG A 341 15.02 -18.58 0.79
C ARG A 341 13.90 -18.93 -0.17
N ARG A 342 12.78 -19.39 0.38
CA ARG A 342 11.56 -19.66 -0.40
C ARG A 342 11.02 -18.37 -1.00
N ALA A 343 10.88 -17.32 -0.18
CA ALA A 343 10.43 -16.01 -0.65
C ALA A 343 11.36 -15.47 -1.76
N TRP A 344 12.68 -15.55 -1.60
CA TRP A 344 13.65 -15.16 -2.62
C TRP A 344 13.39 -15.80 -3.98
N ARG A 345 13.27 -17.13 -4.04
CA ARG A 345 13.04 -17.83 -5.31
C ARG A 345 11.69 -17.47 -5.93
N GLU A 346 10.62 -17.59 -5.14
CA GLU A 346 9.26 -17.39 -5.62
C GLU A 346 9.01 -15.94 -6.05
N ASP A 347 9.45 -14.98 -5.23
CA ASP A 347 9.17 -13.57 -5.44
C ASP A 347 10.08 -12.96 -6.51
N CYS A 348 11.33 -13.42 -6.67
CA CYS A 348 12.14 -13.07 -7.86
C CYS A 348 11.50 -13.59 -9.15
N SER A 349 11.09 -14.88 -9.20
CA SER A 349 10.42 -15.41 -10.38
C SER A 349 9.07 -14.73 -10.65
N ALA A 350 8.33 -14.34 -9.60
CA ALA A 350 7.11 -13.55 -9.74
C ALA A 350 7.41 -12.15 -10.30
N ALA A 351 8.46 -11.48 -9.78
CA ALA A 351 8.86 -10.15 -10.24
C ALA A 351 9.27 -10.14 -11.71
N ALA A 352 9.97 -11.18 -12.18
CA ALA A 352 10.29 -11.33 -13.59
C ALA A 352 9.04 -11.39 -14.47
N ARG A 353 8.05 -12.22 -14.10
CA ARG A 353 6.77 -12.31 -14.82
C ARG A 353 5.98 -11.00 -14.78
N VAL A 354 5.94 -10.33 -13.63
CA VAL A 354 5.25 -9.04 -13.46
C VAL A 354 5.91 -7.95 -14.31
N ALA A 355 7.25 -7.91 -14.37
CA ALA A 355 7.98 -6.97 -15.20
C ALA A 355 7.69 -7.17 -16.70
N LEU A 356 7.63 -8.42 -17.17
CA LEU A 356 7.26 -8.75 -18.55
C LEU A 356 5.82 -8.33 -18.86
N ALA A 357 4.86 -8.66 -17.98
CA ALA A 357 3.47 -8.25 -18.14
C ALA A 357 3.30 -6.72 -18.16
N ALA A 358 4.07 -6.00 -17.34
CA ALA A 358 4.08 -4.54 -17.35
C ALA A 358 4.65 -3.99 -18.66
N ALA A 359 5.71 -4.58 -19.20
CA ALA A 359 6.30 -4.19 -20.48
C ALA A 359 5.32 -4.40 -21.64
N GLU A 360 4.68 -5.57 -21.71
CA GLU A 360 3.66 -5.90 -22.72
C GLU A 360 2.46 -4.94 -22.65
N ALA A 361 1.97 -4.65 -21.43
CA ALA A 361 0.92 -3.68 -21.22
C ALA A 361 1.32 -2.27 -21.71
N LEU A 362 2.55 -1.86 -21.43
CA LEU A 362 3.05 -0.54 -21.81
C LEU A 362 3.24 -0.40 -23.33
N ASP A 363 3.71 -1.45 -24.01
CA ASP A 363 3.82 -1.48 -25.47
C ASP A 363 2.45 -1.34 -26.13
N ALA A 364 1.44 -2.03 -25.60
CA ALA A 364 0.07 -1.92 -26.09
C ALA A 364 -0.52 -0.51 -25.89
N LEU A 365 -0.08 0.22 -24.88
CA LEU A 365 -0.53 1.57 -24.57
C LEU A 365 0.24 2.66 -25.31
N ALA A 366 1.49 2.42 -25.69
CA ALA A 366 2.45 3.46 -26.11
C ALA A 366 1.89 4.43 -27.16
N GLY A 367 1.17 3.92 -28.17
CA GLY A 367 0.57 4.73 -29.24
C GLY A 367 -0.61 5.62 -28.81
N SER A 368 -1.20 5.38 -27.63
CA SER A 368 -2.33 6.15 -27.08
C SER A 368 -1.93 7.21 -26.06
N LEU A 369 -0.68 7.16 -25.57
CA LEU A 369 -0.21 8.04 -24.50
C LEU A 369 -0.04 9.48 -24.98
N SER A 370 -0.40 10.42 -24.11
CA SER A 370 -0.38 11.86 -24.40
C SER A 370 0.30 12.65 -23.29
N GLU A 371 0.47 13.97 -23.48
CA GLU A 371 1.04 14.86 -22.45
C GLU A 371 0.31 14.80 -21.11
N ARG A 372 -0.99 14.43 -21.11
CA ARG A 372 -1.77 14.24 -19.89
C ARG A 372 -1.29 13.06 -19.04
N ASP A 373 -0.48 12.17 -19.60
CA ASP A 373 0.04 10.98 -18.95
C ASP A 373 1.50 11.15 -18.50
N ARG A 374 2.11 12.31 -18.79
CA ARG A 374 3.52 12.60 -18.46
C ARG A 374 3.82 12.36 -16.99
N GLY A 375 2.98 12.81 -16.06
CA GLY A 375 3.21 12.62 -14.63
C GLY A 375 3.27 11.16 -14.16
N TRP A 376 2.75 10.21 -14.95
CA TRP A 376 2.87 8.77 -14.67
C TRP A 376 4.15 8.15 -15.22
N LEU A 377 4.77 8.80 -16.22
CA LEU A 377 5.94 8.30 -16.92
C LEU A 377 7.23 8.98 -16.44
N ASP A 378 7.16 10.29 -16.20
CA ASP A 378 8.28 11.14 -15.82
C ASP A 378 7.84 12.20 -14.81
N ASP A 379 8.07 11.91 -13.54
CA ASP A 379 7.80 12.82 -12.45
C ASP A 379 8.80 12.56 -11.32
N ALA A 380 9.71 13.51 -11.14
CA ALA A 380 10.82 13.41 -10.22
C ALA A 380 10.34 13.31 -8.76
N PRO A 381 10.97 12.46 -7.93
CA PRO A 381 10.72 12.51 -6.49
C PRO A 381 11.11 13.87 -5.91
N ARG A 382 10.47 14.26 -4.81
CA ARG A 382 10.85 15.45 -4.04
C ARG A 382 11.98 15.10 -3.05
N ASP A 383 12.72 16.09 -2.60
CA ASP A 383 13.94 15.87 -1.80
C ASP A 383 13.68 15.16 -0.46
N ASP A 384 12.50 15.39 0.12
CA ASP A 384 12.05 14.85 1.41
C ASP A 384 11.07 13.68 1.26
N GLN A 385 10.89 13.17 0.04
CA GLN A 385 9.91 12.14 -0.27
C GLN A 385 10.38 10.74 0.18
N ASP A 386 9.72 10.19 1.20
CA ASP A 386 9.94 8.81 1.66
C ASP A 386 9.12 7.81 0.83
N PHE A 387 9.72 7.35 -0.26
CA PHE A 387 9.03 6.59 -1.32
C PHE A 387 7.93 7.40 -1.99
N GLY A 388 6.63 7.13 -1.84
CA GLY A 388 5.58 7.89 -2.52
C GLY A 388 5.49 7.69 -4.04
N ALA A 389 4.79 8.59 -4.72
CA ALA A 389 4.57 8.50 -6.16
C ALA A 389 5.67 9.21 -6.95
N MET A 390 6.15 8.55 -8.00
CA MET A 390 7.14 9.04 -8.97
C MET A 390 6.83 8.48 -10.35
N GLY A 391 7.33 9.11 -11.41
CA GLY A 391 7.18 8.59 -12.76
C GLY A 391 7.79 7.20 -12.93
N LEU A 392 7.24 6.41 -13.86
CA LEU A 392 7.71 5.07 -14.16
C LEU A 392 9.22 5.03 -14.46
N ARG A 393 9.76 6.07 -15.10
CA ARG A 393 11.20 6.20 -15.37
C ARG A 393 12.02 6.24 -14.08
N GLN A 394 11.65 7.10 -13.12
CA GLN A 394 12.32 7.20 -11.82
C GLN A 394 12.15 5.92 -11.00
N LEU A 395 10.96 5.30 -11.06
CA LEU A 395 10.68 4.03 -10.39
C LEU A 395 11.60 2.92 -10.91
N LEU A 396 11.78 2.82 -12.24
CA LEU A 396 12.68 1.85 -12.87
C LEU A 396 14.14 2.10 -12.51
N ALA A 397 14.59 3.36 -12.51
CA ALA A 397 15.94 3.69 -12.05
C ALA A 397 16.18 3.18 -10.62
N ARG A 398 15.20 3.34 -9.72
CA ARG A 398 15.25 2.82 -8.35
C ARG A 398 15.29 1.29 -8.31
N ILE A 399 14.43 0.60 -9.07
CA ILE A 399 14.45 -0.86 -9.21
C ILE A 399 15.84 -1.34 -9.64
N HIS A 400 16.42 -0.75 -10.68
CA HIS A 400 17.73 -1.13 -11.20
C HIS A 400 18.85 -0.88 -10.19
N GLY A 401 18.80 0.22 -9.44
CA GLY A 401 19.74 0.53 -8.37
C GLY A 401 19.68 -0.49 -7.24
N MET A 402 18.48 -0.88 -6.81
CA MET A 402 18.27 -1.88 -5.75
C MET A 402 18.74 -3.28 -6.19
N LEU A 403 18.40 -3.69 -7.41
CA LEU A 403 18.90 -4.94 -8.00
C LEU A 403 20.43 -4.95 -8.07
N ALA A 404 21.06 -3.83 -8.45
CA ALA A 404 22.52 -3.74 -8.51
C ALA A 404 23.13 -3.82 -7.09
N GLY A 405 22.47 -3.22 -6.10
CA GLY A 405 22.86 -3.37 -4.69
C GLY A 405 22.77 -4.81 -4.22
N ALA A 406 21.67 -5.51 -4.53
CA ALA A 406 21.48 -6.91 -4.16
C ALA A 406 22.53 -7.82 -4.82
N GLU A 407 22.81 -7.64 -6.12
CA GLU A 407 23.82 -8.40 -6.84
C GLU A 407 25.22 -8.22 -6.25
N ARG A 408 25.59 -7.00 -5.86
CA ARG A 408 26.90 -6.71 -5.23
C ARG A 408 27.01 -7.32 -3.83
N THR A 409 25.98 -7.13 -3.00
CA THR A 409 26.00 -7.51 -1.59
C THR A 409 25.75 -9.00 -1.36
N ALA A 410 25.16 -9.71 -2.32
CA ALA A 410 24.95 -11.16 -2.25
C ALA A 410 26.26 -11.98 -2.17
N ASP A 411 27.37 -11.42 -2.65
CA ASP A 411 28.69 -12.05 -2.63
C ASP A 411 29.55 -11.61 -1.41
N GLU A 412 29.03 -10.69 -0.59
CA GLU A 412 29.70 -10.24 0.65
C GLU A 412 29.45 -11.23 1.81
N PRO A 413 30.32 -11.23 2.85
CA PRO A 413 30.08 -12.01 4.06
C PRO A 413 28.72 -11.65 4.69
N PRO A 414 27.84 -12.63 5.01
CA PRO A 414 26.55 -12.37 5.61
C PRO A 414 26.66 -11.55 6.90
N GLN A 415 25.84 -10.50 7.01
CA GLN A 415 25.72 -9.69 8.22
C GLN A 415 24.45 -10.08 8.96
N ARG A 416 24.56 -10.34 10.26
CA ARG A 416 23.41 -10.63 11.11
C ARG A 416 22.69 -9.32 11.47
N PRO A 417 21.42 -9.12 11.09
CA PRO A 417 20.64 -7.96 11.52
C PRO A 417 20.33 -8.05 13.03
N ALA A 418 20.18 -6.90 13.71
CA ALA A 418 19.72 -6.88 15.10
C ALA A 418 18.19 -7.00 15.17
N HIS A 419 17.47 -6.49 14.16
CA HIS A 419 16.03 -6.63 13.98
C HIS A 419 15.64 -6.93 12.53
N ALA A 420 14.42 -7.43 12.29
CA ALA A 420 13.97 -7.91 10.98
C ALA A 420 13.93 -6.87 9.84
N TYR A 421 13.98 -5.58 10.17
CA TYR A 421 14.04 -4.48 9.21
C TYR A 421 15.41 -3.80 9.12
N ASP A 422 16.44 -4.38 9.76
CA ASP A 422 17.78 -3.79 9.76
C ASP A 422 18.40 -4.00 8.39
N LEU A 423 19.40 -3.17 8.06
CA LEU A 423 20.14 -3.29 6.81
C LEU A 423 19.22 -3.16 5.58
N PHE A 424 18.07 -2.49 5.72
CA PHE A 424 17.03 -2.40 4.70
C PHE A 424 17.55 -1.90 3.34
N ASP A 425 18.57 -1.03 3.36
CA ASP A 425 19.20 -0.38 2.22
C ASP A 425 20.43 -1.12 1.66
N ARG A 426 20.88 -2.20 2.31
CA ARG A 426 22.10 -2.92 1.93
C ARG A 426 22.00 -4.44 1.94
N HIS A 427 21.03 -5.03 2.61
CA HIS A 427 20.87 -6.47 2.67
C HIS A 427 20.27 -6.98 1.35
N PRO A 428 20.86 -7.99 0.69
CA PRO A 428 20.42 -8.45 -0.63
C PRO A 428 18.94 -8.86 -0.63
N PHE A 429 18.48 -9.55 0.41
CA PHE A 429 17.07 -9.91 0.57
C PHE A 429 16.13 -8.69 0.60
N HIS A 430 16.42 -7.66 1.41
CA HIS A 430 15.56 -6.47 1.52
C HIS A 430 15.57 -5.64 0.24
N LEU A 431 16.72 -5.54 -0.41
CA LEU A 431 16.86 -4.84 -1.69
C LEU A 431 16.07 -5.52 -2.81
N ALA A 432 16.08 -6.85 -2.90
CA ALA A 432 15.44 -7.56 -4.01
C ALA A 432 13.95 -7.87 -3.77
N VAL A 433 13.58 -8.45 -2.63
CA VAL A 433 12.25 -9.07 -2.42
C VAL A 433 11.60 -8.81 -1.05
N GLY A 434 12.36 -8.34 -0.05
CA GLY A 434 11.95 -8.42 1.35
C GLY A 434 10.77 -7.52 1.77
N SER A 435 10.22 -6.69 0.88
CA SER A 435 9.05 -5.86 1.18
C SER A 435 8.38 -5.33 -0.09
N TYR A 436 7.21 -4.70 0.03
CA TYR A 436 6.59 -3.95 -1.06
C TYR A 436 7.40 -2.72 -1.52
N LEU A 437 8.44 -2.35 -0.76
CA LEU A 437 9.37 -1.28 -1.10
C LEU A 437 10.68 -1.81 -1.73
N SER A 438 10.86 -3.12 -1.78
CA SER A 438 11.99 -3.78 -2.47
C SER A 438 11.87 -3.64 -3.99
N ALA A 439 12.91 -4.01 -4.73
CA ALA A 439 12.88 -4.02 -6.19
C ALA A 439 11.66 -4.79 -6.74
N ALA A 440 11.34 -5.97 -6.18
CA ALA A 440 10.19 -6.76 -6.60
C ALA A 440 8.87 -6.05 -6.32
N GLY A 441 8.71 -5.45 -5.13
CA GLY A 441 7.53 -4.66 -4.78
C GLY A 441 7.35 -3.42 -5.67
N LEU A 442 8.44 -2.71 -5.98
CA LEU A 442 8.42 -1.59 -6.91
C LEU A 442 8.14 -2.04 -8.36
N THR A 443 8.47 -3.28 -8.72
CA THR A 443 8.10 -3.86 -10.01
C THR A 443 6.58 -4.09 -10.10
N SER A 444 5.94 -4.50 -9.00
CA SER A 444 4.48 -4.49 -8.90
C SER A 444 3.90 -3.08 -9.01
N ALA A 445 4.54 -2.08 -8.40
CA ALA A 445 4.14 -0.68 -8.60
C ALA A 445 4.20 -0.25 -10.07
N ALA A 446 5.20 -0.70 -10.84
CA ALA A 446 5.27 -0.43 -12.27
C ALA A 446 4.07 -1.03 -13.03
N LEU A 447 3.67 -2.27 -12.73
CA LEU A 447 2.45 -2.88 -13.28
C LEU A 447 1.18 -2.10 -12.88
N LEU A 448 1.11 -1.61 -11.65
CA LEU A 448 -0.02 -0.84 -11.17
C LEU A 448 -0.12 0.53 -11.88
N ILE A 449 1.01 1.16 -12.20
CA ILE A 449 1.05 2.38 -13.04
C ILE A 449 0.50 2.09 -14.44
N THR A 450 0.94 0.99 -15.09
CA THR A 450 0.42 0.64 -16.42
C THR A 450 -1.07 0.35 -16.39
N GLN A 451 -1.58 -0.23 -15.30
CA GLN A 451 -3.03 -0.42 -15.10
C GLN A 451 -3.78 0.91 -14.97
N VAL A 452 -3.24 1.91 -14.26
CA VAL A 452 -3.84 3.25 -14.21
C VAL A 452 -3.92 3.85 -15.61
N LEU A 453 -2.85 3.76 -16.39
CA LEU A 453 -2.81 4.23 -17.78
C LEU A 453 -3.84 3.48 -18.65
N ALA A 454 -3.93 2.16 -18.55
CA ALA A 454 -4.92 1.36 -19.26
C ALA A 454 -6.36 1.79 -18.93
N ALA A 455 -6.66 2.00 -17.64
CA ALA A 455 -7.98 2.46 -17.20
C ALA A 455 -8.34 3.84 -17.77
N ARG A 456 -7.38 4.77 -17.81
CA ARG A 456 -7.56 6.13 -18.36
C ARG A 456 -7.84 6.14 -19.86
N HIS A 457 -7.24 5.20 -20.59
CA HIS A 457 -7.40 5.07 -22.04
C HIS A 457 -8.49 4.07 -22.46
N GLY A 458 -9.18 3.44 -21.50
CA GLY A 458 -10.21 2.44 -21.79
C GLY A 458 -9.66 1.16 -22.44
N THR A 459 -8.37 0.89 -22.26
CA THR A 459 -7.66 -0.25 -22.85
C THR A 459 -7.71 -1.46 -21.92
N SER A 460 -7.63 -2.67 -22.50
CA SER A 460 -7.44 -3.92 -21.75
C SER A 460 -5.99 -4.37 -21.86
N THR A 461 -5.45 -4.89 -20.76
CA THR A 461 -4.10 -5.42 -20.68
C THR A 461 -4.18 -6.81 -20.05
N PRO A 462 -4.58 -7.85 -20.82
CA PRO A 462 -4.97 -9.15 -20.26
C PRO A 462 -3.90 -9.78 -19.36
N ALA A 463 -2.62 -9.72 -19.75
CA ALA A 463 -1.51 -10.23 -18.94
C ALA A 463 -1.40 -9.54 -17.58
N ALA A 464 -1.64 -8.23 -17.52
CA ALA A 464 -1.69 -7.49 -16.25
C ALA A 464 -2.94 -7.86 -15.45
N GLU A 465 -4.10 -7.94 -16.10
CA GLU A 465 -5.38 -8.26 -15.45
C GLU A 465 -5.38 -9.65 -14.79
N GLU A 466 -4.73 -10.63 -15.42
CA GLU A 466 -4.59 -11.97 -14.85
C GLU A 466 -3.80 -12.01 -13.54
N LEU A 467 -2.82 -11.11 -13.40
CA LEU A 467 -2.01 -10.96 -12.19
C LEU A 467 -2.70 -10.11 -11.12
N LEU A 468 -3.48 -9.11 -11.54
CA LEU A 468 -4.13 -8.17 -10.63
C LEU A 468 -5.38 -8.72 -9.94
N TRP A 469 -6.03 -9.75 -10.48
CA TRP A 469 -7.26 -10.30 -9.92
C TRP A 469 -7.11 -11.78 -9.57
N LEU A 470 -7.59 -12.19 -8.40
CA LEU A 470 -7.66 -13.61 -8.07
C LEU A 470 -8.49 -14.38 -9.13
N PRO A 471 -8.10 -15.60 -9.50
CA PRO A 471 -8.93 -16.45 -10.35
C PRO A 471 -10.29 -16.68 -9.68
N ALA A 472 -11.37 -16.62 -10.47
CA ALA A 472 -12.71 -16.92 -9.98
C ALA A 472 -12.74 -18.35 -9.40
N GLY A 473 -13.24 -18.50 -8.16
CA GLY A 473 -13.34 -19.79 -7.48
C GLY A 473 -12.18 -20.16 -6.55
N THR A 474 -11.24 -19.25 -6.28
CA THR A 474 -10.16 -19.46 -5.29
C THR A 474 -10.56 -19.12 -3.83
N GLY A 475 -11.83 -18.78 -3.59
CA GLY A 475 -12.36 -18.54 -2.25
C GLY A 475 -12.72 -19.86 -1.56
N HIS A 476 -12.15 -20.07 -0.36
CA HIS A 476 -12.35 -21.20 0.57
C HIS A 476 -13.27 -22.34 0.07
N ASP A 477 -12.68 -23.49 -0.23
CA ASP A 477 -13.39 -24.76 -0.08
C ASP A 477 -13.93 -24.83 1.35
N GLU A 478 -15.25 -24.74 1.52
CA GLU A 478 -15.97 -25.03 2.76
C GLU A 478 -15.90 -26.54 3.06
N GLY A 479 -14.68 -27.06 3.26
CA GLY A 479 -14.40 -28.48 3.33
C GLY A 479 -13.49 -28.86 4.49
N ALA A 480 -13.93 -28.66 5.73
CA ALA A 480 -13.57 -29.49 6.88
C ALA A 480 -14.50 -29.15 8.06
N ALA A 481 -15.57 -29.93 8.19
CA ALA A 481 -16.34 -30.09 9.43
C ALA A 481 -15.66 -31.15 10.32
#